data_AF-A0A7Y2KLM8-F1
#
_entry.id   AF-A0A7Y2KLM8-F1
#
_cell.length_a   1.000
_cell.length_b   1.000
_cell.length_c   1.000
_cell.angle_alpha   90.00
_cell.angle_beta   90.00
_cell.angle_gamma   90.00
#
_symmetry.space_group_name_H-M   'P 1'
#
loop_
_entity.id
_entity.type
_entity.pdbx_description
1 polymer ?
#
loop_
_entity_poly.entity_id
_entity_poly.type
_entity_poly.pdbx_seq_one_letter_code
_entity_poly.pdbx_strand_id
1 'polypeptide(L)'
;MVEKETNYLSRILRKRIETLGYTSLKKFVEDKKEFQYSYELLRQVVYGGRLPRAETLLSILQTMRFSPFQIHKLMDFHFGGYPGRGTDSSGETTGIQDGEEKESFSRPENRDSTSTGTKILEADPNRAQTDLLADSPEEITLSLKQSLPRIPFKGNEDFWEMTRALALQAERKALRIARREADQPLLFEKEPEAIYQFLVRKGKVPSYMSKGETLSFGFVEGVDYRDRFRGALLGAAVGENLGRASQGLSPRDIRELFGRIDQDSTPTGWVGAGKELSPPACLLLSRALLTARKLDPEEIASVYAKSRRLPGTGHHAEFVRNLSDRGFPWFEAGAPVPETAPSARVTPLALLRAADFRRLKMEAGIEAAVTHPHGAAIAGAIAQTAAITRVLHTPASTLDVLGFARGLSHVVSGIEADRSPRGKGGKPVPTLWRKLSTELTALLLRRAEMEDVQEALGNGPSVPEGVPFAWACFLRYPDDYAAAVLAAVNLGNEAEANGAMVGSLAGAYTGAAGIPEPLLTGLSWREELEASADGLLALARRDS
;
A
#
# COMPACT_ATOMS: atom_id res chain seq x y z
N MET A 1 -3.67 42.35 9.42
CA MET A 1 -4.73 41.44 8.94
C MET A 1 -4.02 40.22 8.37
N VAL A 2 -4.01 39.12 9.12
CA VAL A 2 -3.38 37.87 8.68
C VAL A 2 -4.25 37.31 7.57
N GLU A 3 -3.71 37.19 6.35
CA GLU A 3 -4.33 36.44 5.27
C GLU A 3 -4.67 35.05 5.82
N LYS A 4 -5.97 34.75 5.98
CA LYS A 4 -6.41 33.40 6.26
C LYS A 4 -5.96 32.55 5.07
N GLU A 5 -4.99 31.67 5.28
CA GLU A 5 -4.61 30.65 4.32
C GLU A 5 -5.88 30.04 3.73
N THR A 6 -6.03 30.22 2.42
CA THR A 6 -7.22 29.74 1.71
C THR A 6 -7.17 28.22 1.75
N ASN A 7 -8.03 27.58 2.55
CA ASN A 7 -8.11 26.12 2.66
C ASN A 7 -8.15 25.49 1.26
N TYR A 8 -7.38 24.43 1.04
CA TYR A 8 -7.17 23.77 -0.24
C TYR A 8 -8.44 23.47 -1.05
N LEU A 9 -9.50 23.03 -0.37
CA LEU A 9 -10.80 22.80 -0.98
C LEU A 9 -11.34 24.07 -1.65
N SER A 10 -11.17 25.22 -1.01
CA SER A 10 -11.54 26.53 -1.56
C SER A 10 -10.76 26.83 -2.84
N ARG A 11 -9.45 26.52 -2.90
CA ARG A 11 -8.63 26.69 -4.12
C ARG A 11 -9.13 25.83 -5.27
N ILE A 12 -9.40 24.55 -5.03
CA ILE A 12 -9.92 23.60 -6.02
C ILE A 12 -11.28 24.07 -6.56
N LEU A 13 -12.21 24.42 -5.66
CA LEU A 13 -13.56 24.80 -6.06
C LEU A 13 -13.59 26.12 -6.82
N ARG A 14 -12.77 27.11 -6.43
CA ARG A 14 -12.62 28.39 -7.16
C ARG A 14 -12.14 28.15 -8.59
N LYS A 15 -11.05 27.40 -8.73
CA LYS A 15 -10.49 27.05 -10.04
C LYS A 15 -11.48 26.26 -10.89
N ARG A 16 -12.31 25.42 -10.28
CA ARG A 16 -13.35 24.67 -11.01
C ARG A 16 -14.44 25.58 -11.56
N ILE A 17 -14.87 26.60 -10.82
CA ILE A 17 -15.85 27.60 -11.31
C ILE A 17 -15.31 28.33 -12.55
N GLU A 18 -14.04 28.73 -12.53
CA GLU A 18 -13.36 29.34 -13.68
C GLU A 18 -13.27 28.38 -14.86
N THR A 19 -12.87 27.12 -14.61
CA THR A 19 -12.74 26.07 -15.65
C THR A 19 -14.07 25.74 -16.32
N LEU A 20 -15.18 25.86 -15.58
CA LEU A 20 -16.54 25.68 -16.11
C LEU A 20 -17.04 26.91 -16.90
N GLY A 21 -16.25 27.98 -17.01
CA GLY A 21 -16.58 29.18 -17.79
C GLY A 21 -17.43 30.22 -17.04
N TYR A 22 -17.52 30.13 -15.71
CA TYR A 22 -18.30 31.07 -14.91
C TYR A 22 -17.45 32.23 -14.42
N THR A 23 -17.95 33.46 -14.61
CA THR A 23 -17.29 34.69 -14.17
C THR A 23 -17.42 34.95 -12.66
N SER A 24 -18.36 34.28 -11.99
CA SER A 24 -18.54 34.35 -10.55
C SER A 24 -19.31 33.16 -10.02
N LEU A 25 -19.15 32.85 -8.73
CA LEU A 25 -19.97 31.86 -8.03
C LEU A 25 -21.47 32.18 -8.11
N LYS A 26 -21.84 33.47 -8.09
CA LYS A 26 -23.24 33.90 -8.16
C LYS A 26 -23.88 33.47 -9.47
N LYS A 27 -23.18 33.69 -10.60
CA LYS A 27 -23.62 33.26 -11.93
C LYS A 27 -23.71 31.73 -12.04
N PHE A 28 -22.78 31.00 -11.42
CA PHE A 28 -22.82 29.54 -11.33
C PHE A 28 -24.11 29.05 -10.63
N VAL A 29 -24.47 29.64 -9.48
CA VAL A 29 -25.68 29.27 -8.74
C VAL A 29 -26.95 29.65 -9.50
N GLU A 30 -26.98 30.79 -10.18
CA GLU A 30 -28.11 31.23 -11.00
C GLU A 30 -28.39 30.29 -12.19
N ASP A 31 -27.34 29.80 -12.86
CA ASP A 31 -27.44 28.89 -14.00
C ASP A 31 -27.71 27.43 -13.58
N LYS A 32 -27.41 27.06 -12.33
CA LYS A 32 -27.65 25.73 -11.76
C LYS A 32 -28.83 25.74 -10.79
N LYS A 33 -30.04 25.96 -11.32
CA LYS A 33 -31.30 25.96 -10.53
C LYS A 33 -31.61 24.66 -9.80
N GLU A 34 -30.96 23.55 -10.17
CA GLU A 34 -31.04 22.25 -9.49
C GLU A 34 -30.22 22.18 -8.19
N PHE A 35 -29.46 23.23 -7.87
CA PHE A 35 -28.58 23.26 -6.71
C PHE A 35 -29.38 23.50 -5.42
N GLN A 36 -29.52 22.46 -4.60
CA GLN A 36 -30.38 22.47 -3.40
C GLN A 36 -29.85 23.33 -2.23
N TYR A 37 -28.67 23.95 -2.36
CA TYR A 37 -28.03 24.69 -1.27
C TYR A 37 -27.99 26.20 -1.51
N SER A 38 -28.03 26.96 -0.42
CA SER A 38 -27.98 28.43 -0.48
C SER A 38 -26.65 28.95 -1.01
N TYR A 39 -26.69 30.11 -1.67
CA TYR A 39 -25.49 30.82 -2.12
C TYR A 39 -24.50 31.08 -0.98
N GLU A 40 -25.00 31.37 0.22
CA GLU A 40 -24.14 31.64 1.38
C GLU A 40 -23.38 30.40 1.86
N LEU A 41 -24.00 29.21 1.82
CA LEU A 41 -23.31 27.96 2.12
C LEU A 41 -22.17 27.72 1.11
N LEU A 42 -22.48 27.82 -0.19
CA LEU A 42 -21.49 27.68 -1.25
C LEU A 42 -20.36 28.70 -1.10
N ARG A 43 -20.68 29.96 -0.80
CA ARG A 43 -19.69 31.01 -0.57
C ARG A 43 -18.78 30.67 0.61
N GLN A 44 -19.31 30.13 1.71
CA GLN A 44 -18.52 29.70 2.86
C GLN A 44 -17.60 28.51 2.54
N VAL A 45 -18.02 27.58 1.67
CA VAL A 45 -17.19 26.44 1.27
C VAL A 45 -16.14 26.88 0.24
N VAL A 46 -16.57 27.55 -0.83
CA VAL A 46 -15.76 27.95 -1.99
C VAL A 46 -14.82 29.10 -1.69
N TYR A 47 -15.23 30.08 -0.89
CA TYR A 47 -14.38 31.24 -0.55
C TYR A 47 -13.96 31.26 0.91
N GLY A 48 -14.82 30.81 1.82
CA GLY A 48 -14.54 30.79 3.26
C GLY A 48 -13.71 29.60 3.74
N GLY A 49 -13.48 28.58 2.91
CA GLY A 49 -12.70 27.40 3.27
C GLY A 49 -13.34 26.50 4.33
N ARG A 50 -14.65 26.64 4.58
CA ARG A 50 -15.38 25.82 5.54
C ARG A 50 -15.63 24.43 4.95
N LEU A 51 -15.20 23.37 5.63
CA LEU A 51 -15.54 22.00 5.25
C LEU A 51 -17.00 21.71 5.65
N PRO A 52 -17.91 21.39 4.70
CA PRO A 52 -19.30 21.07 5.03
C PRO A 52 -19.44 19.59 5.45
N ARG A 53 -20.66 19.09 5.64
CA ARG A 53 -20.89 17.64 5.86
C ARG A 53 -20.55 16.83 4.60
N ALA A 54 -20.24 15.54 4.76
CA ALA A 54 -19.81 14.67 3.65
C ALA A 54 -20.82 14.66 2.48
N GLU A 55 -22.10 14.47 2.77
CA GLU A 55 -23.17 14.47 1.76
C GLU A 55 -23.26 15.81 1.01
N THR A 56 -23.09 16.91 1.74
CA THR A 56 -23.09 18.26 1.16
C THR A 56 -21.88 18.47 0.25
N LEU A 57 -20.70 18.03 0.66
CA LEU A 57 -19.51 18.11 -0.20
C LEU A 57 -19.68 17.25 -1.44
N LEU A 58 -20.17 16.01 -1.30
CA LEU A 58 -20.43 15.11 -2.40
C LEU A 58 -21.33 15.77 -3.46
N SER A 59 -22.45 16.34 -3.01
CA SER A 59 -23.40 17.02 -3.89
C SER A 59 -22.78 18.25 -4.57
N ILE A 60 -22.03 19.09 -3.83
CA ILE A 60 -21.27 20.22 -4.41
C ILE A 60 -20.34 19.74 -5.54
N LEU A 61 -19.56 18.69 -5.28
CA LEU A 61 -18.59 18.16 -6.25
C LEU A 61 -19.28 17.54 -7.48
N GLN A 62 -20.39 16.83 -7.28
CA GLN A 62 -21.20 16.28 -8.38
C GLN A 62 -21.75 17.39 -9.29
N THR A 63 -22.30 18.47 -8.73
CA THR A 63 -22.84 19.59 -9.54
C THR A 63 -21.72 20.36 -10.25
N MET A 64 -20.55 20.50 -9.64
CA MET A 64 -19.37 21.08 -10.28
C MET A 64 -18.69 20.13 -11.30
N ARG A 65 -19.36 19.01 -11.62
CA ARG A 65 -18.96 18.05 -12.65
C ARG A 65 -17.55 17.50 -12.46
N PHE A 66 -17.13 17.28 -11.21
CA PHE A 66 -15.92 16.50 -10.96
C PHE A 66 -16.15 15.05 -11.42
N SER A 67 -15.10 14.38 -11.92
CA SER A 67 -15.22 12.97 -12.29
C SER A 67 -15.48 12.10 -11.06
N PRO A 68 -16.12 10.92 -11.18
CA PRO A 68 -16.32 10.03 -10.03
C PRO A 68 -15.04 9.73 -9.25
N PHE A 69 -13.91 9.64 -9.95
CA PHE A 69 -12.60 9.42 -9.35
C PHE A 69 -12.07 10.64 -8.60
N GLN A 70 -12.19 11.85 -9.18
CA GLN A 70 -11.85 13.11 -8.50
C GLN A 70 -12.71 13.32 -7.26
N ILE A 71 -14.02 13.01 -7.36
CA ILE A 71 -14.95 13.04 -6.23
C ILE A 71 -14.48 12.09 -5.15
N HIS A 72 -14.24 10.82 -5.48
CA HIS A 72 -13.79 9.83 -4.51
C HIS A 72 -12.50 10.28 -3.83
N LYS A 73 -11.55 10.84 -4.56
CA LYS A 73 -10.30 11.37 -4.01
C LYS A 73 -10.52 12.54 -3.05
N LEU A 74 -11.31 13.53 -3.44
CA LEU A 74 -11.62 14.69 -2.58
C LEU A 74 -12.44 14.26 -1.35
N MET A 75 -13.35 13.30 -1.50
CA MET A 75 -14.15 12.76 -0.42
C MET A 75 -13.31 11.91 0.54
N ASP A 76 -12.42 11.05 0.04
CA ASP A 76 -11.50 10.26 0.84
C ASP A 76 -10.51 11.16 1.59
N PHE A 77 -10.01 12.20 0.91
CA PHE A 77 -9.14 13.21 1.50
C PHE A 77 -9.77 13.93 2.70
N HIS A 78 -11.04 14.34 2.60
CA HIS A 78 -11.69 15.10 3.67
C HIS A 78 -12.39 14.22 4.73
N PHE A 79 -12.98 13.09 4.32
CA PHE A 79 -13.85 12.27 5.19
C PHE A 79 -13.29 10.87 5.45
N GLY A 80 -12.42 10.33 4.60
CA GLY A 80 -11.77 9.02 4.73
C GLY A 80 -12.74 7.84 4.61
N GLY A 81 -12.58 7.02 3.57
CA GLY A 81 -13.41 5.84 3.36
C GLY A 81 -14.87 6.15 2.99
N TYR A 82 -15.12 7.27 2.30
CA TYR A 82 -16.43 7.68 1.81
C TYR A 82 -16.59 7.41 0.29
N PRO A 83 -17.75 6.89 -0.18
CA PRO A 83 -18.90 6.44 0.61
C PRO A 83 -18.52 5.19 1.43
N GLY A 84 -19.14 5.03 2.61
CA GLY A 84 -18.86 3.88 3.47
C GLY A 84 -18.88 2.60 2.64
N ARG A 85 -17.88 1.72 2.84
CA ARG A 85 -17.75 0.45 2.10
C ARG A 85 -19.04 -0.37 2.22
N GLY A 86 -19.98 -0.14 1.30
CA GLY A 86 -21.02 -1.07 0.93
C GLY A 86 -20.35 -2.17 0.13
N THR A 87 -20.43 -3.39 0.64
CA THR A 87 -20.33 -4.60 -0.17
C THR A 87 -21.26 -4.45 -1.35
N ASP A 88 -20.75 -4.44 -2.59
CA ASP A 88 -21.51 -4.82 -3.78
C ASP A 88 -20.53 -5.18 -4.90
N SER A 89 -20.15 -6.45 -4.91
CA SER A 89 -19.79 -7.16 -6.12
C SER A 89 -20.86 -8.22 -6.35
N SER A 90 -21.97 -7.84 -6.94
CA SER A 90 -22.90 -8.76 -7.59
C SER A 90 -23.14 -8.26 -9.00
N GLY A 91 -22.97 -9.18 -9.95
CA GLY A 91 -22.81 -8.90 -11.37
C GLY A 91 -24.06 -8.34 -12.04
N GLU A 92 -23.80 -7.66 -13.14
CA GLU A 92 -24.76 -7.42 -14.21
C GLU A 92 -25.38 -8.75 -14.65
N THR A 93 -26.69 -8.89 -14.45
CA THR A 93 -27.54 -9.67 -15.36
C THR A 93 -28.88 -8.98 -15.48
N THR A 94 -29.26 -8.78 -16.74
CA THR A 94 -30.44 -8.11 -17.27
C THR A 94 -31.75 -8.84 -16.96
N GLY A 95 -32.76 -8.07 -16.52
CA GLY A 95 -34.20 -8.11 -16.85
C GLY A 95 -34.97 -9.43 -16.89
N ILE A 96 -36.09 -9.50 -16.13
CA ILE A 96 -37.49 -9.52 -16.61
C ILE A 96 -38.44 -9.37 -15.39
N GLN A 97 -39.62 -8.79 -15.65
CA GLN A 97 -40.64 -8.24 -14.76
C GLN A 97 -41.55 -9.25 -14.03
N ASP A 98 -42.45 -8.65 -13.22
CA ASP A 98 -43.73 -9.12 -12.65
C ASP A 98 -43.63 -9.69 -11.23
N GLY A 99 -44.42 -9.30 -10.23
CA GLY A 99 -45.55 -8.38 -10.09
C GLY A 99 -46.00 -8.42 -8.60
N GLU A 100 -46.70 -7.39 -8.14
CA GLU A 100 -47.71 -7.34 -7.04
C GLU A 100 -47.59 -8.32 -5.85
N GLU A 101 -47.64 -7.93 -4.57
CA GLU A 101 -48.72 -7.18 -3.93
C GLU A 101 -48.35 -6.85 -2.45
N LYS A 102 -49.14 -5.95 -1.88
CA LYS A 102 -49.03 -5.34 -0.53
C LYS A 102 -49.22 -6.35 0.61
N GLU A 103 -48.63 -6.07 1.78
CA GLU A 103 -49.42 -5.80 3.00
C GLU A 103 -48.58 -5.28 4.18
N SER A 104 -49.05 -4.16 4.70
CA SER A 104 -48.74 -3.55 6.00
C SER A 104 -49.18 -4.46 7.15
N PHE A 105 -48.52 -4.45 8.31
CA PHE A 105 -49.18 -4.11 9.59
C PHE A 105 -48.17 -4.01 10.78
N SER A 106 -48.45 -2.99 11.57
CA SER A 106 -47.95 -2.48 12.85
C SER A 106 -47.32 -3.41 13.90
N ARG A 107 -46.33 -2.83 14.60
CA ARG A 107 -45.92 -3.16 15.99
C ARG A 107 -47.07 -3.06 16.99
N PRO A 108 -46.97 -3.77 18.12
CA PRO A 108 -47.23 -3.12 19.40
C PRO A 108 -46.15 -3.35 20.46
N GLU A 109 -46.28 -2.52 21.48
CA GLU A 109 -45.35 -2.13 22.54
C GLU A 109 -45.28 -3.08 23.74
N ASN A 110 -44.22 -2.83 24.52
CA ASN A 110 -43.91 -3.25 25.89
C ASN A 110 -45.07 -3.54 26.85
N ARG A 111 -44.88 -4.58 27.68
CA ARG A 111 -45.24 -4.60 29.11
C ARG A 111 -44.18 -5.34 29.94
N ASP A 112 -43.68 -4.66 30.98
CA ASP A 112 -42.95 -5.19 32.15
C ASP A 112 -43.78 -6.29 32.86
N SER A 113 -43.27 -7.28 33.59
CA SER A 113 -42.29 -7.35 34.69
C SER A 113 -42.20 -8.85 35.08
N THR A 114 -41.08 -9.42 35.52
CA THR A 114 -40.72 -9.56 36.94
C THR A 114 -39.44 -10.41 37.08
N SER A 115 -38.71 -10.13 38.16
CA SER A 115 -37.41 -10.67 38.54
C SER A 115 -37.37 -12.15 38.91
N THR A 116 -36.23 -12.81 38.66
CA THR A 116 -35.59 -13.70 39.65
C THR A 116 -34.11 -13.83 39.30
N GLY A 117 -33.24 -13.53 40.28
CA GLY A 117 -31.81 -13.40 40.07
C GLY A 117 -31.06 -14.73 39.99
N THR A 118 -29.86 -14.70 39.41
CA THR A 118 -28.82 -15.70 39.71
C THR A 118 -27.44 -15.08 39.55
N LYS A 119 -26.58 -15.48 40.48
CA LYS A 119 -25.24 -15.00 40.86
C LYS A 119 -24.27 -14.81 39.68
N ILE A 120 -23.53 -13.70 39.74
CA ILE A 120 -22.27 -13.49 39.02
C ILE A 120 -21.22 -14.41 39.66
N LEU A 121 -20.65 -15.33 38.87
CA LEU A 121 -19.43 -16.05 39.21
C LEU A 121 -18.28 -15.39 38.47
N GLU A 122 -17.28 -14.94 39.22
CA GLU A 122 -16.02 -14.40 38.73
C GLU A 122 -15.28 -15.48 37.90
N ALA A 123 -14.85 -15.11 36.70
CA ALA A 123 -14.10 -16.00 35.80
C ALA A 123 -12.59 -15.77 35.97
N ASP A 124 -11.88 -16.86 36.25
CA ASP A 124 -10.42 -16.96 36.35
C ASP A 124 -9.76 -16.86 34.96
N PRO A 125 -8.84 -15.91 34.71
CA PRO A 125 -8.31 -15.60 33.37
C PRO A 125 -7.27 -16.61 32.83
N ASN A 126 -6.92 -17.68 33.57
CA ASN A 126 -5.85 -18.61 33.18
C ASN A 126 -6.31 -20.02 32.79
N ARG A 127 -7.62 -20.29 32.62
CA ARG A 127 -8.08 -21.59 32.14
C ARG A 127 -8.13 -21.62 30.61
N ALA A 128 -7.14 -22.30 30.04
CA ALA A 128 -6.92 -22.47 28.60
C ALA A 128 -8.21 -22.80 27.82
N GLN A 129 -8.43 -22.03 26.75
CA GLN A 129 -9.46 -22.19 25.72
C GLN A 129 -9.18 -23.37 24.77
N THR A 130 -8.81 -24.53 25.30
CA THR A 130 -8.52 -25.74 24.49
C THR A 130 -9.55 -26.85 24.62
N ASP A 131 -10.52 -26.76 25.53
CA ASP A 131 -11.50 -27.82 25.79
C ASP A 131 -12.87 -27.62 25.10
N LEU A 132 -12.94 -26.80 24.05
CA LEU A 132 -14.21 -26.52 23.32
C LEU A 132 -14.27 -27.06 21.89
N LEU A 133 -13.34 -27.94 21.50
CA LEU A 133 -13.46 -28.65 20.24
C LEU A 133 -14.09 -30.02 20.52
N ALA A 134 -15.39 -30.12 20.27
CA ALA A 134 -16.01 -31.41 20.05
C ALA A 134 -15.30 -32.10 18.86
N ASP A 135 -14.91 -33.37 19.03
CA ASP A 135 -13.96 -34.06 18.16
C ASP A 135 -14.60 -34.59 16.86
N SER A 136 -15.91 -34.40 16.66
CA SER A 136 -16.61 -34.80 15.44
C SER A 136 -17.79 -33.89 15.06
N PRO A 137 -18.16 -33.80 13.77
CA PRO A 137 -19.28 -32.97 13.31
C PRO A 137 -20.62 -33.49 13.85
N GLU A 138 -20.65 -34.76 14.25
CA GLU A 138 -21.77 -35.42 14.93
C GLU A 138 -21.98 -34.86 16.34
N GLU A 139 -20.90 -34.61 17.09
CA GLU A 139 -20.93 -34.01 18.42
C GLU A 139 -21.31 -32.52 18.38
N ILE A 140 -20.82 -31.75 17.41
CA ILE A 140 -21.24 -30.34 17.22
C ILE A 140 -22.75 -30.28 16.91
N THR A 141 -23.22 -31.16 16.02
CA THR A 141 -24.64 -31.27 15.68
C THR A 141 -25.46 -31.71 16.90
N LEU A 142 -24.94 -32.64 17.71
CA LEU A 142 -25.59 -33.09 18.94
C LEU A 142 -25.67 -31.97 19.99
N SER A 143 -24.61 -31.20 20.17
CA SER A 143 -24.56 -30.03 21.07
C SER A 143 -25.52 -28.93 20.63
N LEU A 144 -25.62 -28.66 19.32
CA LEU A 144 -26.59 -27.72 18.76
C LEU A 144 -28.03 -28.22 18.93
N LYS A 145 -28.28 -29.52 18.76
CA LYS A 145 -29.59 -30.14 19.05
C LYS A 145 -29.98 -30.03 20.52
N GLN A 146 -29.03 -30.21 21.43
CA GLN A 146 -29.26 -30.05 22.88
C GLN A 146 -29.49 -28.58 23.28
N SER A 147 -28.83 -27.65 22.58
CA SER A 147 -28.91 -26.21 22.85
C SER A 147 -30.08 -25.49 22.15
N LEU A 148 -30.67 -26.11 21.11
CA LEU A 148 -31.85 -25.61 20.36
C LEU A 148 -33.09 -26.50 20.57
N PRO A 149 -33.60 -26.66 21.81
CA PRO A 149 -34.65 -27.62 22.13
C PRO A 149 -36.03 -27.32 21.50
N ARG A 150 -36.20 -26.17 20.84
CA ARG A 150 -37.49 -25.71 20.28
C ARG A 150 -37.68 -25.98 18.80
N ILE A 151 -36.68 -26.50 18.08
CA ILE A 151 -36.79 -26.75 16.64
C ILE A 151 -36.90 -28.27 16.42
N PRO A 152 -38.12 -28.81 16.20
CA PRO A 152 -38.29 -30.24 15.94
C PRO A 152 -37.62 -30.63 14.62
N PHE A 153 -37.06 -31.83 14.55
CA PHE A 153 -36.42 -32.35 13.33
C PHE A 153 -37.43 -32.51 12.18
N LYS A 154 -38.59 -33.12 12.49
CA LYS A 154 -39.67 -33.32 11.53
C LYS A 154 -40.28 -31.97 11.12
N GLY A 155 -40.23 -31.66 9.83
CA GLY A 155 -40.71 -30.38 9.27
C GLY A 155 -39.68 -29.23 9.26
N ASN A 156 -38.45 -29.47 9.72
CA ASN A 156 -37.32 -28.53 9.62
C ASN A 156 -36.06 -29.22 9.10
N GLU A 157 -36.21 -30.21 8.22
CA GLU A 157 -35.13 -31.05 7.72
C GLU A 157 -34.02 -30.21 7.06
N ASP A 158 -34.38 -29.26 6.20
CA ASP A 158 -33.47 -28.33 5.53
C ASP A 158 -32.63 -27.49 6.51
N PHE A 159 -33.23 -27.03 7.61
CA PHE A 159 -32.52 -26.27 8.65
C PHE A 159 -31.45 -27.13 9.33
N TRP A 160 -31.77 -28.38 9.63
CA TRP A 160 -30.84 -29.30 10.27
C TRP A 160 -29.76 -29.82 9.31
N GLU A 161 -30.06 -29.95 8.02
CA GLU A 161 -29.04 -30.19 6.98
C GLU A 161 -28.08 -29.01 6.84
N MET A 162 -28.59 -27.78 6.79
CA MET A 162 -27.76 -26.58 6.72
C MET A 162 -26.88 -26.42 7.97
N THR A 163 -27.42 -26.73 9.16
CA THR A 163 -26.67 -26.72 10.41
C THR A 163 -25.53 -27.74 10.39
N ARG A 164 -25.79 -28.96 9.89
CA ARG A 164 -24.76 -30.00 9.72
C ARG A 164 -23.70 -29.59 8.71
N ALA A 165 -24.09 -28.97 7.59
CA ALA A 165 -23.17 -28.46 6.59
C ALA A 165 -22.25 -27.38 7.16
N LEU A 166 -22.80 -26.45 7.96
CA LEU A 166 -22.04 -25.42 8.67
C LEU A 166 -21.07 -26.03 9.69
N ALA A 167 -21.49 -27.02 10.48
CA ALA A 167 -20.63 -27.71 11.44
C ALA A 167 -19.44 -28.40 10.73
N LEU A 168 -19.72 -29.11 9.63
CA LEU A 168 -18.69 -29.80 8.83
C LEU A 168 -17.74 -28.81 8.14
N GLN A 169 -18.22 -27.62 7.77
CA GLN A 169 -17.39 -26.54 7.26
C GLN A 169 -16.51 -25.92 8.36
N ALA A 170 -17.04 -25.76 9.58
CA ALA A 170 -16.30 -25.27 10.73
C ALA A 170 -15.19 -26.24 11.15
N GLU A 171 -15.48 -27.54 11.19
CA GLU A 171 -14.48 -28.58 11.48
C GLU A 171 -13.38 -28.64 10.42
N ARG A 172 -13.74 -28.63 9.12
CA ARG A 172 -12.75 -28.53 8.03
C ARG A 172 -11.89 -27.27 8.16
N LYS A 173 -12.46 -26.18 8.66
CA LYS A 173 -11.70 -24.94 8.94
C LYS A 173 -10.76 -25.14 10.13
N ALA A 174 -11.21 -25.76 11.22
CA ALA A 174 -10.40 -26.07 12.40
C ALA A 174 -9.23 -27.00 12.07
N LEU A 175 -9.47 -28.11 11.35
CA LEU A 175 -8.42 -29.03 10.90
C LEU A 175 -7.40 -28.35 9.97
N ARG A 176 -7.85 -27.44 9.10
CA ARG A 176 -6.93 -26.63 8.28
C ARG A 176 -6.08 -25.71 9.14
N ILE A 177 -6.66 -25.06 10.16
CA ILE A 177 -5.93 -24.19 11.10
C ILE A 177 -4.90 -25.00 11.89
N ALA A 178 -5.29 -26.14 12.46
CA ALA A 178 -4.40 -27.03 13.22
C ALA A 178 -3.25 -27.57 12.34
N ARG A 179 -3.53 -27.99 11.11
CA ARG A 179 -2.49 -28.39 10.15
C ARG A 179 -1.55 -27.23 9.79
N ARG A 180 -2.07 -26.00 9.72
CA ARG A 180 -1.30 -24.79 9.41
C ARG A 180 -0.39 -24.37 10.56
N GLU A 181 -0.82 -24.52 11.81
CA GLU A 181 0.04 -24.32 12.99
C GLU A 181 1.19 -25.34 13.02
N ALA A 182 0.92 -26.59 12.66
CA ALA A 182 1.97 -27.61 12.51
C ALA A 182 2.93 -27.36 11.32
N ASP A 183 2.46 -26.68 10.26
CA ASP A 183 3.25 -26.25 9.10
C ASP A 183 3.96 -24.89 9.32
N GLN A 184 3.70 -24.17 10.43
CA GLN A 184 4.44 -22.96 10.75
C GLN A 184 5.89 -23.31 11.04
N PRO A 185 6.87 -22.60 10.46
CA PRO A 185 8.27 -22.87 10.69
C PRO A 185 8.69 -22.42 12.09
N LEU A 186 8.40 -23.23 13.11
CA LEU A 186 9.14 -23.24 14.38
C LEU A 186 10.55 -23.89 14.22
N LEU A 187 10.91 -24.32 13.02
CA LEU A 187 11.94 -25.34 12.81
C LEU A 187 13.39 -24.84 12.67
N PHE A 188 13.69 -23.54 12.53
CA PHE A 188 15.07 -23.11 12.19
C PHE A 188 15.50 -21.73 12.73
N GLU A 189 15.17 -21.37 13.97
CA GLU A 189 15.59 -20.10 14.62
C GLU A 189 15.28 -18.81 13.81
N LYS A 190 14.41 -18.91 12.80
CA LYS A 190 14.13 -17.87 11.81
C LYS A 190 15.37 -17.45 10.99
N GLU A 191 16.25 -18.38 10.67
CA GLU A 191 17.37 -18.13 9.75
C GLU A 191 16.88 -17.93 8.29
N PRO A 192 17.25 -16.82 7.63
CA PRO A 192 16.83 -16.49 6.27
C PRO A 192 17.10 -17.58 5.22
N GLU A 193 18.22 -18.30 5.30
CA GLU A 193 18.50 -19.43 4.40
C GLU A 193 17.43 -20.51 4.53
N ALA A 194 17.06 -20.87 5.76
CA ALA A 194 16.05 -21.89 6.01
C ALA A 194 14.66 -21.41 5.57
N ILE A 195 14.32 -20.15 5.83
CA ILE A 195 13.08 -19.52 5.36
C ILE A 195 13.01 -19.55 3.83
N TYR A 196 14.08 -19.13 3.14
CA TYR A 196 14.15 -19.16 1.68
C TYR A 196 13.95 -20.58 1.13
N GLN A 197 14.68 -21.57 1.67
CA GLN A 197 14.56 -22.96 1.23
C GLN A 197 13.15 -23.52 1.46
N PHE A 198 12.52 -23.15 2.58
CA PHE A 198 11.13 -23.50 2.86
C PHE A 198 10.17 -22.91 1.82
N LEU A 199 10.28 -21.60 1.52
CA LEU A 199 9.44 -20.93 0.53
C LEU A 199 9.59 -21.54 -0.88
N VAL A 200 10.82 -21.88 -1.27
CA VAL A 200 11.09 -22.55 -2.55
C VAL A 200 10.45 -23.95 -2.59
N ARG A 201 10.64 -24.76 -1.53
CA ARG A 201 10.04 -26.12 -1.45
C ARG A 201 8.51 -26.09 -1.48
N LYS A 202 7.89 -25.09 -0.86
CA LYS A 202 6.42 -24.88 -0.89
C LYS A 202 5.94 -24.20 -2.18
N GLY A 203 6.83 -23.90 -3.14
CA GLY A 203 6.49 -23.27 -4.41
C GLY A 203 5.97 -21.84 -4.27
N LYS A 204 6.23 -21.17 -3.14
CA LYS A 204 5.77 -19.78 -2.88
C LYS A 204 6.66 -18.74 -3.56
N VAL A 205 7.93 -19.07 -3.80
CA VAL A 205 8.89 -18.20 -4.49
C VAL A 205 9.70 -19.00 -5.51
N PRO A 206 10.14 -18.39 -6.63
CA PRO A 206 11.10 -19.03 -7.52
C PRO A 206 12.45 -19.19 -6.82
N SER A 207 13.33 -20.05 -7.37
CA SER A 207 14.70 -20.24 -6.85
C SER A 207 15.62 -19.07 -7.20
N TYR A 208 15.24 -17.85 -6.83
CA TYR A 208 15.85 -16.60 -7.28
C TYR A 208 17.32 -16.42 -6.84
N MET A 209 17.78 -17.10 -5.78
CA MET A 209 19.19 -17.06 -5.38
C MET A 209 20.12 -17.77 -6.38
N SER A 210 19.58 -18.67 -7.21
CA SER A 210 20.34 -19.35 -8.29
C SER A 210 20.33 -18.58 -9.62
N LYS A 211 19.70 -17.40 -9.64
CA LYS A 211 19.43 -16.60 -10.84
C LYS A 211 20.10 -15.24 -10.71
N GLY A 212 20.39 -14.60 -11.83
CA GLY A 212 21.00 -13.28 -11.91
C GLY A 212 22.42 -13.19 -11.35
N GLU A 213 23.06 -12.06 -11.60
CA GLU A 213 24.45 -11.82 -11.21
C GLU A 213 24.60 -11.44 -9.74
N THR A 214 25.79 -11.69 -9.20
CA THR A 214 26.19 -11.28 -7.86
C THR A 214 26.90 -9.93 -7.90
N LEU A 215 26.55 -9.04 -6.99
CA LEU A 215 27.27 -7.78 -6.79
C LEU A 215 28.21 -7.88 -5.59
N SER A 216 29.22 -7.01 -5.57
CA SER A 216 30.05 -6.75 -4.41
C SER A 216 29.73 -5.34 -3.91
N PHE A 217 29.48 -5.24 -2.61
CA PHE A 217 29.25 -3.99 -1.91
C PHE A 217 30.17 -3.91 -0.71
N GLY A 218 30.53 -2.70 -0.33
CA GLY A 218 31.42 -2.44 0.77
C GLY A 218 31.46 -0.95 1.08
N PHE A 219 31.66 -0.62 2.35
CA PHE A 219 31.79 0.78 2.75
C PHE A 219 33.04 1.41 2.10
N VAL A 220 32.80 2.48 1.37
CA VAL A 220 33.80 3.29 0.67
C VAL A 220 34.20 4.49 1.55
N GLU A 221 35.50 4.79 1.61
CA GLU A 221 35.99 6.00 2.30
C GLU A 221 35.49 7.30 1.66
N GLY A 222 35.35 8.35 2.46
CA GLY A 222 34.91 9.67 1.99
C GLY A 222 33.39 9.82 1.78
N VAL A 223 32.61 8.75 1.98
CA VAL A 223 31.15 8.79 1.95
C VAL A 223 30.59 8.96 3.37
N ASP A 224 29.77 10.00 3.59
CA ASP A 224 29.00 10.14 4.82
C ASP A 224 27.79 9.20 4.81
N TYR A 225 28.00 7.97 5.29
CA TYR A 225 26.93 6.97 5.38
C TYR A 225 25.82 7.35 6.36
N ARG A 226 26.10 8.18 7.37
CA ARG A 226 25.03 8.58 8.30
C ARG A 226 24.04 9.48 7.57
N ASP A 227 24.56 10.47 6.85
CA ASP A 227 23.75 11.37 6.03
C ASP A 227 22.99 10.61 4.93
N ARG A 228 23.64 9.66 4.24
CA ARG A 228 22.99 8.86 3.19
C ARG A 228 21.94 7.86 3.69
N PHE A 229 22.18 7.20 4.82
CA PHE A 229 21.18 6.30 5.42
C PHE A 229 19.93 7.08 5.83
N ARG A 230 20.11 8.25 6.46
CA ARG A 230 19.02 9.17 6.81
C ARG A 230 18.30 9.66 5.55
N GLY A 231 19.06 10.09 4.54
CA GLY A 231 18.53 10.54 3.27
C GLY A 231 17.69 9.48 2.56
N ALA A 232 18.11 8.22 2.56
CA ALA A 232 17.35 7.13 1.96
C ALA A 232 15.98 6.92 2.63
N LEU A 233 15.92 6.88 3.97
CA LEU A 233 14.66 6.67 4.71
C LEU A 233 13.75 7.90 4.66
N LEU A 234 14.30 9.09 4.93
CA LEU A 234 13.55 10.35 4.83
C LEU A 234 13.04 10.56 3.40
N GLY A 235 13.91 10.31 2.43
CA GLY A 235 13.60 10.45 1.02
C GLY A 235 12.46 9.54 0.57
N ALA A 236 12.49 8.26 0.97
CA ALA A 236 11.40 7.33 0.71
C ALA A 236 10.08 7.79 1.37
N ALA A 237 10.13 8.22 2.63
CA ALA A 237 8.95 8.66 3.37
C ALA A 237 8.32 9.93 2.80
N VAL A 238 9.13 10.92 2.43
CA VAL A 238 8.68 12.16 1.77
C VAL A 238 8.05 11.84 0.42
N GLY A 239 8.70 11.00 -0.39
CA GLY A 239 8.19 10.59 -1.68
C GLY A 239 6.85 9.84 -1.59
N GLU A 240 6.70 8.92 -0.64
CA GLU A 240 5.42 8.25 -0.37
C GLU A 240 4.35 9.27 0.05
N ASN A 241 4.67 10.17 0.99
CA ASN A 241 3.72 11.15 1.51
C ASN A 241 3.22 12.12 0.43
N LEU A 242 4.13 12.64 -0.40
CA LEU A 242 3.76 13.47 -1.56
C LEU A 242 2.90 12.68 -2.56
N GLY A 243 3.27 11.42 -2.82
CA GLY A 243 2.54 10.53 -3.73
C GLY A 243 1.11 10.23 -3.28
N ARG A 244 0.80 10.28 -1.98
CA ARG A 244 -0.56 10.01 -1.46
C ARG A 244 -1.62 10.91 -2.09
N ALA A 245 -1.24 12.14 -2.40
CA ALA A 245 -2.14 13.09 -2.99
C ALA A 245 -2.47 12.81 -4.45
N SER A 246 -1.48 12.38 -5.22
CA SER A 246 -1.62 12.09 -6.66
C SER A 246 -1.88 10.62 -6.98
N GLN A 247 -1.94 9.74 -5.98
CA GLN A 247 -2.20 8.33 -6.15
C GLN A 247 -3.48 8.08 -6.96
N GLY A 248 -3.36 7.30 -8.03
CA GLY A 248 -4.41 6.93 -8.97
C GLY A 248 -4.93 8.06 -9.86
N LEU A 249 -4.45 9.29 -9.72
CA LEU A 249 -4.86 10.41 -10.57
C LEU A 249 -4.07 10.41 -11.89
N SER A 250 -4.68 10.92 -12.95
CA SER A 250 -3.96 11.21 -14.19
C SER A 250 -3.13 12.50 -14.06
N PRO A 251 -2.07 12.71 -14.88
CA PRO A 251 -1.36 13.99 -14.92
C PRO A 251 -2.28 15.19 -15.18
N ARG A 252 -3.35 14.98 -15.97
CA ARG A 252 -4.37 16.00 -16.21
C ARG A 252 -5.17 16.31 -14.95
N ASP A 253 -5.63 15.30 -14.23
CA ASP A 253 -6.38 15.50 -12.98
C ASP A 253 -5.52 16.21 -11.92
N ILE A 254 -4.24 15.86 -11.83
CA ILE A 254 -3.28 16.54 -10.95
C ILE A 254 -3.17 18.02 -11.33
N ARG A 255 -3.06 18.33 -12.63
CA ARG A 255 -3.04 19.73 -13.10
C ARG A 255 -4.34 20.47 -12.84
N GLU A 256 -5.48 19.82 -13.02
CA GLU A 256 -6.79 20.42 -12.76
C GLU A 256 -6.97 20.70 -11.26
N LEU A 257 -6.78 19.68 -10.41
CA LEU A 257 -6.99 19.75 -8.97
C LEU A 257 -5.92 20.59 -8.26
N PHE A 258 -4.65 20.36 -8.59
CA PHE A 258 -3.52 20.81 -7.78
C PHE A 258 -2.64 21.84 -8.50
N GLY A 259 -2.74 21.92 -9.84
CA GLY A 259 -1.81 22.71 -10.66
C GLY A 259 -0.50 21.95 -10.84
N ARG A 260 0.46 22.16 -9.97
CA ARG A 260 1.66 21.33 -9.89
C ARG A 260 1.92 21.07 -8.42
N ILE A 261 2.21 19.82 -8.07
CA ILE A 261 2.74 19.50 -6.75
C ILE A 261 4.18 20.00 -6.73
N ASP A 262 4.50 20.88 -5.80
CA ASP A 262 5.83 21.46 -5.59
C ASP A 262 6.30 21.27 -4.13
N GLN A 263 7.46 21.84 -3.80
CA GLN A 263 8.09 21.69 -2.47
C GLN A 263 7.32 22.43 -1.37
N ASP A 264 6.70 23.57 -1.72
CA ASP A 264 5.95 24.41 -0.79
C ASP A 264 4.50 23.94 -0.63
N SER A 265 4.03 23.14 -1.59
CA SER A 265 2.76 22.41 -1.55
C SER A 265 2.77 21.29 -0.51
N THR A 266 3.76 21.25 0.40
CA THR A 266 3.87 20.22 1.42
C THR A 266 2.52 19.98 2.11
N PRO A 267 2.08 18.72 2.18
CA PRO A 267 0.87 18.26 2.81
C PRO A 267 0.63 18.59 4.29
N THR A 268 1.29 19.55 4.93
CA THR A 268 0.87 20.01 6.26
C THR A 268 -0.59 20.46 6.26
N GLY A 269 -1.10 20.94 5.11
CA GLY A 269 -2.53 21.15 4.85
C GLY A 269 -3.23 20.06 4.03
N TRP A 270 -2.52 19.06 3.48
CA TRP A 270 -3.09 18.02 2.62
C TRP A 270 -3.36 16.71 3.34
N VAL A 271 -2.84 16.54 4.55
CA VAL A 271 -3.35 15.50 5.43
C VAL A 271 -4.05 16.18 6.58
N GLY A 272 -5.38 16.06 6.57
CA GLY A 272 -6.28 16.89 7.35
C GLY A 272 -5.79 17.14 8.77
N ALA A 273 -5.74 18.43 9.13
CA ALA A 273 -5.62 18.89 10.51
C ALA A 273 -6.58 18.08 11.39
N GLY A 274 -6.05 17.09 12.11
CA GLY A 274 -6.82 16.26 13.05
C GLY A 274 -6.94 14.75 12.76
N LYS A 275 -6.23 14.14 11.80
CA LYS A 275 -6.15 12.65 11.69
C LYS A 275 -4.71 12.13 11.81
N GLU A 276 -4.57 11.03 12.53
CA GLU A 276 -3.35 10.23 12.64
C GLU A 276 -3.00 9.65 11.26
N LEU A 277 -1.94 10.17 10.61
CA LEU A 277 -1.47 9.61 9.35
C LEU A 277 -1.00 8.16 9.58
N SER A 278 -1.22 7.27 8.61
CA SER A 278 -0.54 5.96 8.62
C SER A 278 0.94 6.14 8.31
N PRO A 279 1.85 5.57 9.13
CA PRO A 279 3.30 5.60 8.89
C PRO A 279 3.67 5.18 7.46
N PRO A 280 4.75 5.75 6.89
CA PRO A 280 5.26 5.30 5.60
C PRO A 280 5.72 3.85 5.68
N ALA A 281 5.62 3.12 4.57
CA ALA A 281 5.88 1.68 4.57
C ALA A 281 7.33 1.33 4.91
N CYS A 282 8.28 2.19 4.53
CA CYS A 282 9.69 2.04 4.94
C CYS A 282 9.85 2.12 6.47
N LEU A 283 9.12 3.00 7.17
CA LEU A 283 9.20 3.09 8.63
C LEU A 283 8.64 1.83 9.31
N LEU A 284 7.54 1.28 8.77
CA LEU A 284 6.97 0.03 9.27
C LEU A 284 7.98 -1.12 9.18
N LEU A 285 8.69 -1.24 8.05
CA LEU A 285 9.74 -2.25 7.90
C LEU A 285 10.94 -1.95 8.82
N SER A 286 11.36 -0.69 8.98
CA SER A 286 12.42 -0.31 9.91
C SER A 286 12.11 -0.74 11.34
N ARG A 287 10.88 -0.51 11.83
CA ARG A 287 10.43 -0.93 13.16
C ARG A 287 10.56 -2.43 13.36
N ALA A 288 10.10 -3.22 12.39
CA ALA A 288 10.18 -4.69 12.45
C ALA A 288 11.64 -5.16 12.50
N LEU A 289 12.49 -4.65 11.60
CA LEU A 289 13.90 -5.03 11.52
C LEU A 289 14.70 -4.62 12.76
N LEU A 290 14.47 -3.42 13.30
CA LEU A 290 15.20 -2.94 14.48
C LEU A 290 14.77 -3.66 15.77
N THR A 291 13.50 -4.03 15.87
CA THR A 291 12.97 -4.79 17.01
C THR A 291 13.55 -6.21 17.02
N ALA A 292 13.51 -6.90 15.88
CA ALA A 292 14.01 -8.27 15.77
C ALA A 292 15.54 -8.34 15.63
N ARG A 293 16.20 -7.24 15.23
CA ARG A 293 17.61 -7.17 14.79
C ARG A 293 17.96 -8.16 13.65
N LYS A 294 16.94 -8.66 12.96
CA LYS A 294 17.03 -9.59 11.82
C LYS A 294 15.75 -9.50 11.00
N LEU A 295 15.73 -10.14 9.84
CA LEU A 295 14.51 -10.33 9.08
C LEU A 295 13.65 -11.42 9.74
N ASP A 296 12.50 -11.02 10.30
CA ASP A 296 11.48 -11.92 10.83
C ASP A 296 10.17 -11.73 10.04
N PRO A 297 9.83 -12.64 9.10
CA PRO A 297 8.65 -12.50 8.25
C PRO A 297 7.33 -12.46 9.01
N GLU A 298 7.25 -13.12 10.18
CA GLU A 298 6.04 -13.13 11.01
C GLU A 298 5.81 -11.78 11.67
N GLU A 299 6.88 -11.21 12.24
CA GLU A 299 6.81 -9.88 12.83
C GLU A 299 6.52 -8.83 11.76
N ILE A 300 7.18 -8.93 10.60
CA ILE A 300 6.90 -8.06 9.44
C ILE A 300 5.43 -8.18 9.02
N ALA A 301 4.90 -9.40 8.89
CA ALA A 301 3.51 -9.62 8.54
C ALA A 301 2.54 -9.02 9.58
N SER A 302 2.83 -9.18 10.87
CA SER A 302 2.07 -8.61 11.99
C SER A 302 2.07 -7.08 11.95
N VAL A 303 3.23 -6.45 11.75
CA VAL A 303 3.37 -4.99 11.62
C VAL A 303 2.58 -4.48 10.42
N TYR A 304 2.65 -5.16 9.28
CA TYR A 304 1.88 -4.79 8.10
C TYR A 304 0.37 -4.93 8.34
N ALA A 305 -0.09 -6.03 8.91
CA ALA A 305 -1.52 -6.25 9.15
C ALA A 305 -2.13 -5.26 10.15
N LYS A 306 -1.35 -4.76 11.12
CA LYS A 306 -1.75 -3.68 12.03
C LYS A 306 -1.80 -2.31 11.35
N SER A 307 -1.09 -2.12 10.24
CA SER A 307 -1.15 -0.87 9.50
C SER A 307 -2.47 -0.74 8.74
N ARG A 308 -3.09 0.43 8.88
CA ARG A 308 -4.30 0.79 8.12
C ARG A 308 -4.06 0.78 6.61
N ARG A 309 -2.82 1.07 6.17
CA ARG A 309 -2.50 1.27 4.76
C ARG A 309 -1.05 0.91 4.42
N LEU A 310 -0.87 0.40 3.21
CA LEU A 310 0.41 0.26 2.52
C LEU A 310 0.26 0.79 1.08
N PRO A 311 1.36 1.19 0.41
CA PRO A 311 1.37 1.49 -1.03
C PRO A 311 0.82 0.32 -1.86
N GLY A 312 0.23 0.58 -3.02
CA GLY A 312 -0.38 -0.44 -3.89
C GLY A 312 -1.89 -0.29 -4.10
N THR A 313 -2.47 -1.29 -4.78
CA THR A 313 -3.81 -1.22 -5.40
C THR A 313 -4.94 -1.86 -4.58
N GLY A 314 -4.71 -2.16 -3.30
CA GLY A 314 -5.75 -2.68 -2.39
C GLY A 314 -5.59 -4.14 -1.97
N HIS A 315 -4.61 -4.87 -2.50
CA HIS A 315 -4.24 -6.21 -2.04
C HIS A 315 -3.84 -6.27 -0.55
N HIS A 316 -3.43 -5.13 0.03
CA HIS A 316 -3.20 -4.99 1.47
C HIS A 316 -4.42 -5.42 2.30
N ALA A 317 -5.62 -5.01 1.91
CA ALA A 317 -6.82 -5.35 2.65
C ALA A 317 -7.14 -6.85 2.57
N GLU A 318 -6.81 -7.51 1.45
CA GLU A 318 -6.94 -8.95 1.33
C GLU A 318 -5.91 -9.69 2.18
N PHE A 319 -4.66 -9.24 2.16
CA PHE A 319 -3.59 -9.75 3.01
C PHE A 319 -3.98 -9.69 4.50
N VAL A 320 -4.50 -8.55 4.98
CA VAL A 320 -4.96 -8.40 6.37
C VAL A 320 -6.09 -9.38 6.69
N ARG A 321 -7.09 -9.53 5.81
CA ARG A 321 -8.17 -10.51 6.01
C ARG A 321 -7.65 -11.94 6.05
N ASN A 322 -6.68 -12.27 5.21
CA ASN A 322 -6.09 -13.60 5.18
C ASN A 322 -5.30 -13.90 6.46
N LEU A 323 -4.46 -12.97 6.92
CA LEU A 323 -3.66 -13.13 8.13
C LEU A 323 -4.51 -13.11 9.40
N SER A 324 -5.27 -12.02 9.60
CA SER A 324 -5.97 -11.74 10.87
C SER A 324 -7.32 -12.46 10.98
N ASP A 325 -8.18 -12.35 9.96
CA ASP A 325 -9.56 -12.86 10.07
C ASP A 325 -9.65 -14.36 9.75
N ARG A 326 -8.83 -14.83 8.80
CA ARG A 326 -8.82 -16.22 8.34
C ARG A 326 -7.72 -17.07 9.00
N GLY A 327 -6.78 -16.46 9.72
CA GLY A 327 -5.68 -17.15 10.40
C GLY A 327 -4.75 -17.89 9.45
N PHE A 328 -4.52 -17.37 8.25
CA PHE A 328 -3.55 -17.97 7.32
C PHE A 328 -2.14 -17.69 7.84
N PRO A 329 -1.19 -18.63 7.71
CA PRO A 329 0.20 -18.32 8.01
C PRO A 329 0.70 -17.24 7.05
N TRP A 330 1.70 -16.46 7.48
CA TRP A 330 2.19 -15.29 6.73
C TRP A 330 2.55 -15.61 5.27
N PHE A 331 3.13 -16.78 5.00
CA PHE A 331 3.55 -17.22 3.67
C PHE A 331 2.39 -17.66 2.75
N GLU A 332 1.16 -17.65 3.25
CA GLU A 332 -0.09 -17.87 2.49
C GLU A 332 -1.03 -16.67 2.52
N ALA A 333 -0.70 -15.62 3.30
CA ALA A 333 -1.57 -14.47 3.44
C ALA A 333 -1.49 -13.52 2.23
N GLY A 334 -0.34 -13.45 1.56
CA GLY A 334 -0.09 -12.56 0.42
C GLY A 334 -0.81 -12.96 -0.87
N ALA A 335 -0.94 -11.98 -1.79
CA ALA A 335 -1.54 -12.16 -3.11
C ALA A 335 -0.45 -12.29 -4.19
N PRO A 336 -0.47 -13.32 -5.06
CA PRO A 336 0.58 -13.56 -6.05
C PRO A 336 0.43 -12.63 -7.27
N VAL A 337 0.62 -11.32 -7.06
CA VAL A 337 0.47 -10.28 -8.09
C VAL A 337 1.81 -9.57 -8.37
N PRO A 338 2.10 -9.16 -9.62
CA PRO A 338 3.38 -8.59 -10.02
C PRO A 338 3.54 -7.10 -9.63
N GLU A 339 3.21 -6.71 -8.39
CA GLU A 339 3.13 -5.29 -8.00
C GLU A 339 4.40 -4.72 -7.33
N THR A 340 4.58 -3.41 -7.43
CA THR A 340 5.74 -2.65 -6.92
C THR A 340 5.71 -2.35 -5.43
N ALA A 341 4.60 -2.64 -4.73
CA ALA A 341 4.45 -2.32 -3.31
C ALA A 341 5.61 -2.82 -2.43
N PRO A 342 6.18 -4.04 -2.62
CA PRO A 342 7.41 -4.43 -1.92
C PRO A 342 8.62 -3.54 -2.26
N SER A 343 8.80 -3.19 -3.53
CA SER A 343 9.91 -2.32 -3.98
C SER A 343 9.84 -0.93 -3.32
N ALA A 344 8.64 -0.41 -3.07
CA ALA A 344 8.47 0.89 -2.41
C ALA A 344 8.90 0.92 -0.93
N ARG A 345 9.00 -0.23 -0.26
CA ARG A 345 9.23 -0.30 1.19
C ARG A 345 10.54 -0.95 1.61
N VAL A 346 11.28 -1.57 0.69
CA VAL A 346 12.52 -2.32 0.97
C VAL A 346 13.75 -1.48 1.34
N THR A 347 13.65 -0.14 1.35
CA THR A 347 14.77 0.76 1.72
C THR A 347 15.50 0.37 3.01
N PRO A 348 14.81 0.08 4.14
CA PRO A 348 15.47 -0.32 5.38
C PRO A 348 16.34 -1.57 5.23
N LEU A 349 15.94 -2.49 4.36
CA LEU A 349 16.68 -3.71 4.11
C LEU A 349 17.95 -3.47 3.27
N ALA A 350 17.86 -2.58 2.28
CA ALA A 350 19.02 -2.09 1.52
C ALA A 350 20.07 -1.46 2.44
N LEU A 351 19.63 -0.74 3.47
CA LEU A 351 20.49 -0.12 4.48
C LEU A 351 21.07 -1.16 5.44
N LEU A 352 20.24 -2.07 5.97
CA LEU A 352 20.70 -3.11 6.90
C LEU A 352 21.77 -4.01 6.29
N ARG A 353 21.63 -4.37 5.01
CA ARG A 353 22.54 -5.25 4.27
C ARG A 353 23.43 -4.51 3.29
N ALA A 354 23.78 -3.27 3.60
CA ALA A 354 24.56 -2.41 2.72
C ALA A 354 25.88 -3.07 2.25
N ALA A 355 26.54 -3.87 3.10
CA ALA A 355 27.80 -4.54 2.77
C ALA A 355 27.67 -6.02 2.37
N ASP A 356 26.46 -6.62 2.38
CA ASP A 356 26.26 -8.04 2.08
C ASP A 356 25.18 -8.24 1.03
N PHE A 357 25.60 -8.28 -0.25
CA PHE A 357 24.68 -8.50 -1.36
C PHE A 357 23.97 -9.85 -1.33
N ARG A 358 24.65 -10.91 -0.87
CA ARG A 358 24.06 -12.26 -0.86
C ARG A 358 22.90 -12.29 0.12
N ARG A 359 23.09 -11.74 1.32
CA ARG A 359 22.05 -11.64 2.34
C ARG A 359 20.97 -10.63 1.93
N LEU A 360 21.35 -9.50 1.32
CA LEU A 360 20.42 -8.51 0.78
C LEU A 360 19.43 -9.15 -0.20
N LYS A 361 19.94 -9.87 -1.21
CA LYS A 361 19.13 -10.52 -2.24
C LYS A 361 18.18 -11.55 -1.66
N MET A 362 18.65 -12.34 -0.70
CA MET A 362 17.85 -13.35 -0.01
C MET A 362 16.71 -12.71 0.79
N GLU A 363 17.05 -11.77 1.67
CA GLU A 363 16.09 -11.13 2.55
C GLU A 363 15.08 -10.29 1.75
N ALA A 364 15.48 -9.66 0.64
CA ALA A 364 14.59 -8.85 -0.20
C ALA A 364 13.52 -9.72 -0.89
N GLY A 365 13.90 -10.92 -1.33
CA GLY A 365 12.94 -11.85 -1.91
C GLY A 365 11.99 -12.44 -0.87
N ILE A 366 12.45 -12.67 0.36
CA ILE A 366 11.59 -13.12 1.47
C ILE A 366 10.60 -12.02 1.87
N GLU A 367 11.08 -10.78 2.05
CA GLU A 367 10.27 -9.61 2.39
C GLU A 367 9.14 -9.41 1.37
N ALA A 368 9.47 -9.47 0.08
CA ALA A 368 8.47 -9.32 -0.98
C ALA A 368 7.41 -10.43 -0.91
N ALA A 369 7.83 -11.67 -0.64
CA ALA A 369 6.95 -12.82 -0.57
C ALA A 369 5.93 -12.78 0.59
N VAL A 370 6.16 -11.95 1.62
CA VAL A 370 5.21 -11.78 2.74
C VAL A 370 3.84 -11.32 2.24
N THR A 371 3.82 -10.36 1.31
CA THR A 371 2.56 -9.82 0.77
C THR A 371 2.36 -10.13 -0.72
N HIS A 372 3.45 -10.33 -1.48
CA HIS A 372 3.44 -10.52 -2.93
C HIS A 372 4.32 -11.71 -3.34
N PRO A 373 3.90 -12.97 -3.11
CA PRO A 373 4.63 -14.18 -3.53
C PRO A 373 4.56 -14.38 -5.05
N HIS A 374 5.15 -13.45 -5.81
CA HIS A 374 5.18 -13.45 -7.27
C HIS A 374 6.59 -13.12 -7.78
N GLY A 375 7.06 -13.83 -8.81
CA GLY A 375 8.42 -13.69 -9.33
C GLY A 375 8.79 -12.26 -9.73
N ALA A 376 7.89 -11.53 -10.37
CA ALA A 376 8.11 -10.13 -10.73
C ALA A 376 8.19 -9.19 -9.51
N ALA A 377 7.35 -9.38 -8.48
CA ALA A 377 7.40 -8.58 -7.25
C ALA A 377 8.73 -8.79 -6.50
N ILE A 378 9.18 -10.05 -6.44
CA ILE A 378 10.48 -10.44 -5.89
C ILE A 378 11.63 -9.84 -6.69
N ALA A 379 11.59 -9.91 -8.03
CA ALA A 379 12.57 -9.27 -8.89
C ALA A 379 12.61 -7.75 -8.67
N GLY A 380 11.45 -7.09 -8.55
CA GLY A 380 11.34 -5.66 -8.25
C GLY A 380 12.03 -5.29 -6.94
N ALA A 381 11.73 -6.00 -5.85
CA ALA A 381 12.33 -5.75 -4.54
C ALA A 381 13.86 -5.95 -4.55
N ILE A 382 14.33 -7.03 -5.20
CA ILE A 382 15.78 -7.30 -5.35
C ILE A 382 16.45 -6.21 -6.20
N ALA A 383 15.85 -5.80 -7.31
CA ALA A 383 16.40 -4.73 -8.14
C ALA A 383 16.48 -3.42 -7.37
N GLN A 384 15.39 -3.02 -6.71
CA GLN A 384 15.30 -1.76 -5.98
C GLN A 384 16.29 -1.71 -4.81
N THR A 385 16.40 -2.79 -4.03
CA THR A 385 17.42 -2.87 -2.96
C THR A 385 18.83 -2.77 -3.52
N ALA A 386 19.15 -3.51 -4.58
CA ALA A 386 20.46 -3.44 -5.22
C ALA A 386 20.77 -2.03 -5.77
N ALA A 387 19.77 -1.31 -6.29
CA ALA A 387 19.91 0.05 -6.76
C ALA A 387 20.17 1.05 -5.62
N ILE A 388 19.40 0.97 -4.53
CA ILE A 388 19.60 1.79 -3.33
C ILE A 388 21.01 1.56 -2.78
N THR A 389 21.42 0.30 -2.60
CA THR A 389 22.76 -0.02 -2.09
C THR A 389 23.87 0.40 -3.06
N ARG A 390 23.65 0.30 -4.38
CA ARG A 390 24.61 0.80 -5.37
C ARG A 390 24.80 2.32 -5.23
N VAL A 391 23.74 3.12 -5.23
CA VAL A 391 23.87 4.58 -5.12
C VAL A 391 24.41 5.02 -3.77
N LEU A 392 24.10 4.27 -2.71
CA LEU A 392 24.62 4.48 -1.36
C LEU A 392 26.15 4.43 -1.30
N HIS A 393 26.77 3.56 -2.12
CA HIS A 393 28.22 3.42 -2.22
C HIS A 393 28.87 4.24 -3.34
N THR A 394 28.07 4.81 -4.26
CA THR A 394 28.59 5.64 -5.36
C THR A 394 29.00 7.03 -4.84
N PRO A 395 30.27 7.45 -4.93
CA PRO A 395 30.67 8.80 -4.54
C PRO A 395 29.89 9.90 -5.29
N ALA A 396 29.73 11.05 -4.66
CA ALA A 396 29.03 12.18 -5.26
C ALA A 396 29.59 12.54 -6.64
N SER A 397 28.71 12.89 -7.58
CA SER A 397 29.03 13.24 -8.98
C SER A 397 29.70 12.14 -9.82
N THR A 398 29.75 10.89 -9.35
CA THR A 398 30.36 9.75 -10.09
C THR A 398 29.35 8.75 -10.65
N LEU A 399 28.05 9.03 -10.52
CA LEU A 399 27.00 8.14 -10.98
C LEU A 399 27.02 7.96 -12.52
N ASP A 400 27.24 6.73 -12.96
CA ASP A 400 27.07 6.35 -14.37
C ASP A 400 25.59 6.23 -14.71
N VAL A 401 24.96 7.35 -15.09
CA VAL A 401 23.53 7.41 -15.42
C VAL A 401 23.13 6.44 -16.53
N LEU A 402 23.97 6.27 -17.57
CA LEU A 402 23.64 5.46 -18.73
C LEU A 402 23.82 3.96 -18.46
N GLY A 403 24.87 3.58 -17.74
CA GLY A 403 25.15 2.19 -17.40
C GLY A 403 24.40 1.69 -16.16
N PHE A 404 23.88 2.57 -15.31
CA PHE A 404 23.24 2.18 -14.03
C PHE A 404 22.13 1.14 -14.21
N ALA A 405 21.12 1.46 -15.03
CA ALA A 405 19.96 0.60 -15.25
C ALA A 405 20.36 -0.74 -15.89
N ARG A 406 21.22 -0.68 -16.91
CA ARG A 406 21.69 -1.88 -17.62
C ARG A 406 22.52 -2.77 -16.71
N GLY A 407 23.48 -2.22 -15.97
CA GLY A 407 24.36 -2.97 -15.08
C GLY A 407 23.58 -3.67 -13.96
N LEU A 408 22.58 -3.01 -13.37
CA LEU A 408 21.76 -3.61 -12.32
C LEU A 408 20.70 -4.58 -12.84
N SER A 409 20.28 -4.47 -14.10
CA SER A 409 19.28 -5.39 -14.67
C SER A 409 19.70 -6.85 -14.50
N HIS A 410 20.99 -7.17 -14.67
CA HIS A 410 21.52 -8.53 -14.62
C HIS A 410 21.32 -9.22 -13.27
N VAL A 411 21.15 -8.47 -12.18
CA VAL A 411 20.87 -9.00 -10.83
C VAL A 411 19.58 -9.82 -10.79
N VAL A 412 18.60 -9.49 -11.64
CA VAL A 412 17.27 -10.10 -11.67
C VAL A 412 17.04 -11.00 -12.89
N SER A 413 18.07 -11.22 -13.71
CA SER A 413 17.98 -12.07 -14.89
C SER A 413 17.55 -13.50 -14.52
N GLY A 414 16.49 -14.00 -15.17
CA GLY A 414 15.97 -15.35 -14.99
C GLY A 414 15.18 -15.61 -13.70
N ILE A 415 14.87 -14.57 -12.91
CA ILE A 415 13.93 -14.68 -11.77
C ILE A 415 12.49 -14.77 -12.26
N GLU A 416 12.13 -13.89 -13.20
CA GLU A 416 10.84 -13.92 -13.89
C GLU A 416 10.85 -15.00 -14.96
N ALA A 417 9.72 -15.69 -15.16
CA ALA A 417 9.60 -16.64 -16.24
C ALA A 417 9.60 -15.92 -17.60
N ASP A 418 10.40 -16.40 -18.56
CA ASP A 418 10.45 -15.84 -19.93
C ASP A 418 9.09 -15.89 -20.64
N ARG A 419 8.19 -16.77 -20.19
CA ARG A 419 6.80 -16.88 -20.65
C ARG A 419 5.86 -16.21 -19.64
N SER A 420 5.84 -14.88 -19.62
CA SER A 420 4.79 -14.14 -18.92
C SER A 420 3.40 -14.51 -19.46
N PRO A 421 2.34 -14.49 -18.62
CA PRO A 421 0.98 -14.52 -19.12
C PRO A 421 0.80 -13.40 -20.15
N ARG A 422 0.13 -13.72 -21.26
CA ARG A 422 -0.15 -12.73 -22.32
C ARG A 422 -1.02 -11.62 -21.73
N GLY A 423 -0.60 -10.36 -21.91
CA GLY A 423 -1.40 -9.20 -21.50
C GLY A 423 -2.67 -9.07 -22.33
N LYS A 424 -3.50 -8.05 -22.04
CA LYS A 424 -4.62 -7.67 -22.91
C LYS A 424 -4.10 -7.45 -24.33
N GLY A 425 -4.60 -8.24 -25.29
CA GLY A 425 -4.16 -8.21 -26.69
C GLY A 425 -3.09 -9.24 -27.09
N GLY A 426 -2.78 -10.22 -26.24
CA GLY A 426 -1.98 -11.40 -26.65
C GLY A 426 -0.46 -11.18 -26.68
N LYS A 427 0.02 -9.96 -26.42
CA LYS A 427 1.45 -9.63 -26.40
C LYS A 427 2.10 -10.10 -25.09
N PRO A 428 3.35 -10.61 -25.13
CA PRO A 428 4.08 -10.96 -23.92
C PRO A 428 4.38 -9.70 -23.10
N VAL A 429 4.09 -9.74 -21.80
CA VAL A 429 4.50 -8.68 -20.87
C VAL A 429 6.01 -8.78 -20.68
N PRO A 430 6.79 -7.73 -20.98
CA PRO A 430 8.24 -7.76 -20.82
C PRO A 430 8.61 -7.93 -19.34
N THR A 431 9.68 -8.67 -19.08
CA THR A 431 10.26 -8.81 -17.75
C THR A 431 10.92 -7.51 -17.30
N LEU A 432 11.10 -7.36 -15.98
CA LEU A 432 11.85 -6.24 -15.42
C LEU A 432 13.27 -6.18 -15.99
N TRP A 433 13.94 -7.33 -16.11
CA TRP A 433 15.28 -7.42 -16.71
C TRP A 433 15.32 -6.76 -18.09
N ARG A 434 14.34 -7.06 -18.96
CA ARG A 434 14.27 -6.49 -20.31
C ARG A 434 13.96 -5.00 -20.27
N LYS A 435 12.98 -4.58 -19.46
CA LYS A 435 12.63 -3.16 -19.31
C LYS A 435 13.84 -2.31 -18.89
N LEU A 436 14.61 -2.77 -17.91
CA LEU A 436 15.80 -2.06 -17.42
C LEU A 436 16.97 -2.10 -18.44
N SER A 437 17.28 -3.28 -18.99
CA SER A 437 18.43 -3.46 -19.88
C SER A 437 18.27 -2.82 -21.26
N THR A 438 17.05 -2.76 -21.80
CA THR A 438 16.80 -2.26 -23.16
C THR A 438 15.98 -0.99 -23.19
N GLU A 439 14.78 -0.98 -22.61
CA GLU A 439 13.82 0.11 -22.82
C GLU A 439 14.24 1.37 -22.06
N LEU A 440 14.48 1.25 -20.75
CA LEU A 440 14.96 2.35 -19.92
C LEU A 440 16.31 2.87 -20.43
N THR A 441 17.24 1.97 -20.75
CA THR A 441 18.56 2.34 -21.28
C THR A 441 18.44 3.16 -22.57
N ALA A 442 17.55 2.78 -23.50
CA ALA A 442 17.30 3.55 -24.72
C ALA A 442 16.68 4.94 -24.44
N LEU A 443 15.76 5.02 -23.47
CA LEU A 443 15.12 6.27 -23.06
C LEU A 443 16.12 7.25 -22.44
N LEU A 444 17.05 6.74 -21.61
CA LEU A 444 18.12 7.53 -21.00
C LEU A 444 19.11 8.04 -22.06
N LEU A 445 19.50 7.18 -23.01
CA LEU A 445 20.41 7.55 -24.11
C LEU A 445 19.87 8.70 -24.96
N ARG A 446 18.56 8.71 -25.25
CA ARG A 446 17.91 9.78 -26.01
C ARG A 446 17.49 10.98 -25.17
N ARG A 447 17.72 10.97 -23.85
CA ARG A 447 17.27 11.98 -22.89
C ARG A 447 15.77 12.29 -23.02
N ALA A 448 14.95 11.24 -23.11
CA ALA A 448 13.50 11.35 -23.25
C ALA A 448 12.89 12.21 -22.14
N GLU A 449 11.86 13.00 -22.47
CA GLU A 449 11.08 13.72 -21.46
C GLU A 449 10.26 12.74 -20.62
N MET A 450 9.92 13.13 -19.39
CA MET A 450 9.35 12.19 -18.42
C MET A 450 7.95 11.70 -18.83
N GLU A 451 7.20 12.48 -19.59
CA GLU A 451 5.95 12.07 -20.22
C GLU A 451 6.16 10.97 -21.27
N ASP A 452 7.20 11.08 -22.10
CA ASP A 452 7.55 10.04 -23.08
C ASP A 452 8.03 8.76 -22.38
N VAL A 453 8.74 8.91 -21.25
CA VAL A 453 9.14 7.79 -20.39
C VAL A 453 7.91 7.11 -19.80
N GLN A 454 6.95 7.88 -19.28
CA GLN A 454 5.68 7.35 -18.78
C GLN A 454 4.91 6.60 -19.86
N GLU A 455 4.83 7.14 -21.07
CA GLU A 455 4.14 6.49 -22.19
C GLU A 455 4.82 5.18 -22.61
N ALA A 456 6.16 5.15 -22.66
CA ALA A 456 6.91 3.97 -23.09
C ALA A 456 6.99 2.87 -22.01
N LEU A 457 7.22 3.25 -20.76
CA LEU A 457 7.43 2.29 -19.67
C LEU A 457 6.13 1.94 -18.95
N GLY A 458 5.19 2.88 -18.88
CA GLY A 458 4.12 2.90 -17.88
C GLY A 458 4.60 3.52 -16.56
N ASN A 459 3.67 3.75 -15.63
CA ASN A 459 3.95 4.15 -14.26
C ASN A 459 2.93 3.55 -13.27
N GLY A 460 2.35 2.41 -13.67
CA GLY A 460 1.33 1.71 -12.90
C GLY A 460 1.90 0.80 -11.82
N PRO A 461 1.02 0.00 -11.19
CA PRO A 461 1.38 -0.82 -10.05
C PRO A 461 2.25 -2.02 -10.42
N SER A 462 2.27 -2.42 -11.69
CA SER A 462 3.05 -3.55 -12.18
C SER A 462 4.56 -3.25 -12.14
N VAL A 463 5.38 -4.22 -11.69
CA VAL A 463 6.84 -4.07 -11.59
C VAL A 463 7.51 -3.63 -12.89
N PRO A 464 7.21 -4.24 -14.06
CA PRO A 464 7.74 -3.81 -15.35
C PRO A 464 7.37 -2.38 -15.75
N GLU A 465 6.41 -1.74 -15.08
CA GLU A 465 6.03 -0.34 -15.30
C GLU A 465 6.69 0.57 -14.25
N GLY A 466 6.40 0.35 -12.97
CA GLY A 466 6.75 1.29 -11.90
C GLY A 466 8.24 1.32 -11.54
N VAL A 467 8.95 0.18 -11.48
CA VAL A 467 10.39 0.18 -11.12
C VAL A 467 11.22 0.91 -12.19
N PRO A 468 11.11 0.60 -13.50
CA PRO A 468 11.83 1.32 -14.53
C PRO A 468 11.49 2.82 -14.58
N PHE A 469 10.21 3.17 -14.40
CA PHE A 469 9.78 4.57 -14.36
C PHE A 469 10.38 5.33 -13.18
N ALA A 470 10.34 4.76 -11.98
CA ALA A 470 10.97 5.37 -10.80
C ALA A 470 12.47 5.55 -11.00
N TRP A 471 13.17 4.57 -11.58
CA TRP A 471 14.59 4.71 -11.87
C TRP A 471 14.85 5.82 -12.89
N ALA A 472 14.01 5.94 -13.92
CA ALA A 472 14.11 7.02 -14.89
C ALA A 472 13.99 8.40 -14.25
N CYS A 473 13.02 8.60 -13.34
CA CYS A 473 12.83 9.85 -12.61
C CYS A 473 14.08 10.23 -11.81
N PHE A 474 14.66 9.28 -11.07
CA PHE A 474 15.91 9.50 -10.33
C PHE A 474 17.08 9.80 -11.27
N LEU A 475 17.29 8.97 -12.30
CA LEU A 475 18.42 9.08 -13.23
C LEU A 475 18.37 10.34 -14.11
N ARG A 476 17.18 10.95 -14.26
CA ARG A 476 17.01 12.26 -14.92
C ARG A 476 17.50 13.41 -14.04
N TYR A 477 17.39 13.29 -12.72
CA TYR A 477 17.70 14.33 -11.74
C TYR A 477 18.51 13.77 -10.55
N PRO A 478 19.67 13.14 -10.77
CA PRO A 478 20.36 12.40 -9.72
C PRO A 478 20.83 13.30 -8.57
N ASP A 479 21.24 14.54 -8.87
CA ASP A 479 21.74 15.51 -7.89
C ASP A 479 20.65 16.45 -7.34
N ASP A 480 19.39 16.31 -7.77
CA ASP A 480 18.26 17.13 -7.32
C ASP A 480 17.11 16.23 -6.83
N TYR A 481 17.10 16.01 -5.51
CA TYR A 481 16.11 15.17 -4.84
C TYR A 481 14.67 15.59 -5.16
N ALA A 482 14.40 16.89 -5.10
CA ALA A 482 13.03 17.37 -5.28
C ALA A 482 12.59 17.28 -6.74
N ALA A 483 13.46 17.62 -7.70
CA ALA A 483 13.13 17.44 -9.11
C ALA A 483 12.83 15.97 -9.43
N ALA A 484 13.63 15.03 -8.91
CA ALA A 484 13.42 13.60 -9.08
C ALA A 484 12.04 13.15 -8.55
N VAL A 485 11.74 13.43 -7.28
CA VAL A 485 10.50 13.00 -6.63
C VAL A 485 9.28 13.67 -7.25
N LEU A 486 9.34 14.98 -7.50
CA LEU A 486 8.23 15.72 -8.08
C LEU A 486 7.92 15.29 -9.52
N ALA A 487 8.92 14.83 -10.29
CA ALA A 487 8.68 14.25 -11.61
C ALA A 487 7.80 12.99 -11.54
N ALA A 488 8.03 12.11 -10.57
CA ALA A 488 7.20 10.93 -10.37
C ALA A 488 5.80 11.28 -9.85
N VAL A 489 5.74 12.12 -8.81
CA VAL A 489 4.49 12.44 -8.11
C VAL A 489 3.51 13.19 -9.01
N ASN A 490 3.99 14.09 -9.89
CA ASN A 490 3.12 14.85 -10.79
C ASN A 490 2.60 14.04 -12.00
N LEU A 491 3.16 12.86 -12.28
CA LEU A 491 2.67 11.97 -13.34
C LEU A 491 1.64 10.94 -12.84
N GLY A 492 1.36 10.93 -11.54
CA GLY A 492 0.22 10.21 -10.95
C GLY A 492 0.31 8.70 -11.06
N ASN A 493 -0.83 8.05 -11.29
CA ASN A 493 -0.98 6.59 -11.33
C ASN A 493 -0.48 5.94 -10.02
N GLU A 494 0.58 5.12 -10.01
CA GLU A 494 1.11 4.54 -8.78
C GLU A 494 2.08 5.50 -8.04
N ALA A 495 1.62 6.72 -7.80
CA ALA A 495 2.44 7.84 -7.33
C ALA A 495 3.10 7.60 -5.96
N GLU A 496 2.45 6.87 -5.04
CA GLU A 496 3.04 6.58 -3.74
C GLU A 496 4.24 5.64 -3.82
N ALA A 497 4.07 4.51 -4.51
CA ALA A 497 5.14 3.54 -4.67
C ALA A 497 6.28 4.15 -5.51
N ASN A 498 5.93 4.84 -6.60
CA ASN A 498 6.92 5.50 -7.45
C ASN A 498 7.66 6.60 -6.68
N GLY A 499 6.95 7.45 -5.94
CA GLY A 499 7.53 8.50 -5.10
C GLY A 499 8.48 7.92 -4.05
N ALA A 500 8.08 6.85 -3.35
CA ALA A 500 8.92 6.18 -2.36
C ALA A 500 10.19 5.57 -2.97
N MET A 501 10.08 4.88 -4.12
CA MET A 501 11.22 4.31 -4.84
C MET A 501 12.19 5.39 -5.32
N VAL A 502 11.68 6.46 -5.95
CA VAL A 502 12.52 7.59 -6.39
C VAL A 502 13.19 8.27 -5.20
N GLY A 503 12.42 8.57 -4.16
CA GLY A 503 12.91 9.25 -2.97
C GLY A 503 13.96 8.44 -2.24
N SER A 504 13.84 7.10 -2.20
CA SER A 504 14.86 6.24 -1.62
C SER A 504 16.19 6.30 -2.38
N LEU A 505 16.16 6.33 -3.72
CA LEU A 505 17.36 6.39 -4.56
C LEU A 505 18.01 7.77 -4.49
N ALA A 506 17.22 8.82 -4.70
CA ALA A 506 17.68 10.19 -4.66
C ALA A 506 18.26 10.53 -3.29
N GLY A 507 17.53 10.23 -2.21
CA GLY A 507 17.99 10.50 -0.84
C GLY A 507 19.18 9.64 -0.42
N ALA A 508 19.31 8.39 -0.89
CA ALA A 508 20.51 7.58 -0.65
C ALA A 508 21.76 8.15 -1.34
N TYR A 509 21.59 8.87 -2.46
CA TYR A 509 22.70 9.43 -3.22
C TYR A 509 23.09 10.84 -2.76
N THR A 510 22.10 11.72 -2.58
CA THR A 510 22.29 13.12 -2.16
C THR A 510 22.41 13.30 -0.66
N GLY A 511 21.96 12.32 0.13
CA GLY A 511 21.94 12.39 1.58
C GLY A 511 20.78 13.21 2.14
N ALA A 512 20.62 13.21 3.47
CA ALA A 512 19.56 13.97 4.14
C ALA A 512 19.75 15.48 3.95
N ALA A 513 21.01 15.94 3.89
CA ALA A 513 21.35 17.33 3.57
C ALA A 513 20.88 17.78 2.17
N GLY A 514 20.68 16.84 1.24
CA GLY A 514 20.17 17.11 -0.10
C GLY A 514 18.64 17.21 -0.20
N ILE A 515 17.90 16.93 0.89
CA ILE A 515 16.43 17.01 0.91
C ILE A 515 16.02 18.43 1.34
N PRO A 516 15.23 19.17 0.54
CA PRO A 516 14.77 20.50 0.92
C PRO A 516 13.99 20.51 2.24
N GLU A 517 14.36 21.43 3.13
CA GLU A 517 13.74 21.56 4.46
C GLU A 517 12.20 21.77 4.44
N PRO A 518 11.59 22.47 3.46
CA PRO A 518 10.13 22.53 3.35
C PRO A 518 9.48 21.15 3.29
N LEU A 519 10.11 20.19 2.59
CA LEU A 519 9.63 18.81 2.50
C LEU A 519 9.77 18.02 3.82
N LEU A 520 10.62 18.48 4.74
CA LEU A 520 10.88 17.83 6.04
C LEU A 520 10.07 18.46 7.19
N THR A 521 9.77 19.76 7.11
CA THR A 521 9.15 20.57 8.19
C THR A 521 7.77 20.05 8.61
N GLY A 522 7.10 19.26 7.77
CA GLY A 522 5.79 18.65 8.03
C GLY A 522 5.78 17.13 8.22
N LEU A 523 6.93 16.46 8.23
CA LEU A 523 6.99 15.01 8.28
C LEU A 523 6.90 14.50 9.72
N SER A 524 5.73 13.97 10.10
CA SER A 524 5.43 13.54 11.49
C SER A 524 6.41 12.52 12.08
N TRP A 525 7.12 11.75 11.24
CA TRP A 525 8.05 10.71 11.68
C TRP A 525 9.52 11.05 11.41
N ARG A 526 9.87 12.32 11.17
CA ARG A 526 11.25 12.71 10.85
C ARG A 526 12.26 12.16 11.87
N GLU A 527 12.05 12.43 13.15
CA GLU A 527 12.96 12.00 14.22
C GLU A 527 13.07 10.47 14.30
N GLU A 528 11.94 9.77 14.16
CA GLU A 528 11.91 8.31 14.20
C GLU A 528 12.60 7.68 12.98
N LEU A 529 12.44 8.26 11.80
CA LEU A 529 13.13 7.85 10.57
C LEU A 529 14.64 8.07 10.70
N GLU A 530 15.07 9.21 11.22
CA GLU A 530 16.49 9.50 11.46
C GLU A 530 17.10 8.54 12.50
N ALA A 531 16.41 8.28 13.60
CA ALA A 531 16.82 7.32 14.61
C ALA A 531 16.86 5.89 14.05
N SER A 532 15.88 5.53 13.21
CA SER A 532 15.85 4.23 12.52
C SER A 532 17.03 4.07 11.56
N ALA A 533 17.35 5.11 10.79
CA ALA A 533 18.51 5.12 9.89
C ALA A 533 19.83 4.93 10.65
N ASP A 534 20.01 5.67 11.75
CA ASP A 534 21.20 5.55 12.61
C ASP A 534 21.31 4.13 13.22
N GLY A 535 20.18 3.54 13.66
CA GLY A 535 20.12 2.17 14.17
C GLY A 535 20.47 1.11 13.12
N LEU A 536 19.95 1.26 11.89
CA LEU A 536 20.26 0.36 10.78
C LEU A 536 21.74 0.47 10.37
N LEU A 537 22.33 1.67 10.37
CA LEU A 537 23.75 1.85 10.10
C LEU A 537 24.62 1.14 11.15
N ALA A 538 24.25 1.23 12.42
CA ALA A 538 24.97 0.57 13.50
C ALA A 538 24.94 -0.96 13.37
N LEU A 539 23.82 -1.54 12.91
CA LEU A 539 23.72 -2.97 12.62
C LEU A 539 24.49 -3.35 11.35
N ALA A 540 24.35 -2.59 10.27
CA ALA A 540 25.01 -2.85 9.00
C ALA A 540 26.54 -2.88 9.12
N ARG A 541 27.13 -2.03 9.98
CA ARG A 541 28.57 -2.02 10.27
C ARG A 541 29.06 -3.11 11.22
N ARG A 542 28.15 -3.75 11.97
CA ARG A 542 28.49 -4.89 12.84
C ARG A 542 28.55 -6.20 12.06
N ASP A 543 27.68 -6.31 11.07
CA ASP A 543 27.53 -7.51 10.24
C ASP A 543 28.46 -7.50 9.01
N SER A 544 29.13 -6.37 8.73
CA SER A 544 30.01 -6.14 7.57
C SER A 544 31.44 -6.62 7.74
#